data_AF-A0A7X8L969-F1
#
_entry.id   AF-A0A7X8L969-F1
#
_cell.length_a   1.000
_cell.length_b   1.000
_cell.length_c   1.000
_cell.angle_alpha   90.00
_cell.angle_beta   90.00
_cell.angle_gamma   90.00
#
_symmetry.space_group_name_H-M   'P 1'
#
loop_
_entity.id
_entity.type
_entity.pdbx_description
1 polymer ?
#
loop_
_entity_poly.entity_id
_entity_poly.type
_entity_poly.pdbx_seq_one_letter_code
_entity_poly.pdbx_strand_id
1 'polypeptide(L)'
;MMAQKRIRWKRFIALCLGVFLAGSGGSVELFADPQGIYNILHEEKEVQTITSGVIYEKNRRFTQDGWLDIHVMTIDMENPNVELGVLDSTQEFGLREPLKDLAQKKGAVAGINADFFNMSKNPADPMGLVVKNGRIQGVNNYANYNQNYNASFFVHQNGSPFIDFLRFYMKFYNGNDSHIDLHGFNRITHF
;
A
#
# COMPACT_ATOMS: atom_id res chain seq x y z
N MET A 1 -39.33 8.28 55.66
CA MET A 1 -40.00 7.99 54.37
C MET A 1 -39.05 8.38 53.24
N MET A 2 -38.93 7.51 52.24
CA MET A 2 -38.10 7.59 51.01
C MET A 2 -36.60 7.21 51.12
N ALA A 3 -36.32 5.93 50.83
CA ALA A 3 -35.02 5.46 50.40
C ALA A 3 -34.86 5.74 48.89
N GLN A 4 -33.83 6.51 48.51
CA GLN A 4 -33.46 6.72 47.11
C GLN A 4 -32.90 5.42 46.53
N LYS A 5 -33.64 4.77 45.62
CA LYS A 5 -33.11 3.70 44.77
C LYS A 5 -32.08 4.31 43.81
N ARG A 6 -30.79 4.08 44.06
CA ARG A 6 -29.73 4.33 43.07
C ARG A 6 -29.90 3.34 41.92
N ILE A 7 -30.56 3.79 40.86
CA ILE A 7 -30.68 3.06 39.60
C ILE A 7 -29.28 2.86 39.02
N ARG A 8 -28.94 1.61 38.68
CA ARG A 8 -27.62 1.19 38.18
C ARG A 8 -27.39 1.67 36.74
N TRP A 9 -27.14 2.97 36.57
CA TRP A 9 -26.91 3.61 35.26
C TRP A 9 -25.76 3.00 34.45
N LYS A 10 -24.77 2.39 35.12
CA LYS A 10 -23.64 1.72 34.47
C LYS A 10 -24.02 0.52 33.59
N ARG A 11 -25.20 -0.08 33.79
CA ARG A 11 -25.70 -1.18 32.93
C ARG A 11 -26.43 -0.69 31.69
N PHE A 12 -26.94 0.54 31.69
CA PHE A 12 -27.63 1.13 30.54
C PHE A 12 -26.63 1.65 29.49
N ILE A 13 -25.50 2.22 29.93
CA ILE A 13 -24.43 2.69 29.04
C ILE A 13 -23.74 1.52 28.31
N ALA A 14 -23.56 0.37 28.99
CA ALA A 14 -23.01 -0.84 28.37
C ALA A 14 -23.94 -1.43 27.29
N LEU A 15 -25.27 -1.28 27.44
CA LEU A 15 -26.24 -1.75 26.45
C LEU A 15 -26.29 -0.83 25.22
N CYS A 16 -26.09 0.48 25.38
CA CYS A 16 -26.01 1.42 24.26
C CYS A 16 -24.69 1.32 23.48
N LEU A 17 -23.56 0.96 24.12
CA LEU A 17 -22.30 0.68 23.42
C LEU A 17 -22.33 -0.65 22.64
N GLY A 18 -23.07 -1.66 23.12
CA GLY A 18 -23.26 -2.93 22.40
C GLY A 18 -24.15 -2.83 21.17
N VAL A 19 -25.09 -1.87 21.13
CA VAL A 19 -26.00 -1.66 19.99
C VAL A 19 -25.41 -0.74 18.92
N PHE A 20 -24.49 0.17 19.28
CA PHE A 20 -23.81 1.02 18.28
C PHE A 20 -22.76 0.25 17.46
N LEU A 21 -22.18 -0.83 18.01
CA LEU A 21 -21.27 -1.74 17.30
C LEU A 21 -21.99 -2.79 16.42
N ALA A 22 -23.33 -2.91 16.53
CA ALA A 22 -24.15 -3.80 15.72
C ALA A 22 -24.98 -3.05 14.64
N GLY A 23 -24.88 -1.71 14.59
CA GLY A 23 -25.73 -0.85 13.76
C GLY A 23 -25.10 -0.32 12.46
N SER A 24 -23.82 -0.55 12.20
CA SER A 24 -23.22 -0.28 10.89
C SER A 24 -23.13 -1.56 10.06
N GLY A 25 -24.25 -2.29 9.97
CA GLY A 25 -24.47 -3.32 8.97
C GLY A 25 -24.75 -2.71 7.59
N GLY A 26 -23.93 -1.72 7.20
CA GLY A 26 -23.81 -1.39 5.79
C GLY A 26 -23.24 -2.62 5.12
N SER A 27 -24.04 -3.27 4.29
CA SER A 27 -23.55 -4.20 3.30
C SER A 27 -22.46 -3.46 2.53
N VAL A 28 -21.20 -3.73 2.89
CA VAL A 28 -20.11 -3.56 1.94
C VAL A 28 -20.40 -4.60 0.88
N GLU A 29 -21.12 -4.20 -0.16
CA GLU A 29 -21.10 -4.93 -1.42
C GLU A 29 -19.66 -4.87 -1.89
N LEU A 30 -18.88 -5.88 -1.49
CA LEU A 30 -17.72 -6.28 -2.26
C LEU A 30 -18.28 -6.57 -3.65
N PHE A 31 -18.13 -5.62 -4.58
CA PHE A 31 -18.21 -5.88 -6.01
C PHE A 31 -16.97 -6.72 -6.41
N ALA A 32 -16.83 -7.89 -5.79
CA ALA A 32 -16.09 -8.99 -6.34
C ALA A 32 -17.09 -9.72 -7.23
N ASP A 33 -16.91 -9.59 -8.54
CA ASP A 33 -17.61 -10.42 -9.53
C ASP A 33 -17.58 -11.89 -9.09
N PRO A 34 -18.73 -12.55 -8.83
CA PRO A 34 -18.78 -13.95 -8.43
C PRO A 34 -18.26 -14.92 -9.48
N GLN A 35 -17.90 -14.46 -10.69
CA GLN A 35 -17.50 -15.31 -11.81
C GLN A 35 -15.98 -15.32 -12.09
N GLY A 36 -15.17 -14.56 -11.32
CA GLY A 36 -13.75 -14.36 -11.67
C GLY A 36 -12.70 -15.31 -11.07
N ILE A 37 -13.03 -16.13 -10.06
CA ILE A 37 -12.04 -17.01 -9.36
C ILE A 37 -12.62 -18.40 -9.01
N TYR A 38 -13.53 -18.95 -9.81
CA TYR A 38 -14.06 -20.29 -9.54
C TYR A 38 -13.78 -21.22 -10.72
N ASN A 39 -12.65 -21.95 -10.64
CA ASN A 39 -12.51 -23.38 -10.96
C ASN A 39 -11.02 -23.79 -10.90
N ILE A 40 -10.44 -23.80 -9.70
CA ILE A 40 -9.12 -24.41 -9.46
C ILE A 40 -9.31 -25.93 -9.52
N LEU A 41 -8.72 -26.56 -10.54
CA LEU A 41 -8.76 -28.00 -10.80
C LEU A 41 -7.66 -28.75 -10.04
N HIS A 42 -6.52 -28.09 -9.80
CA HIS A 42 -5.39 -28.60 -9.05
C HIS A 42 -4.59 -27.46 -8.42
N GLU A 43 -4.02 -27.67 -7.24
CA GLU A 43 -3.17 -26.69 -6.55
C GLU A 43 -1.96 -27.38 -5.92
N GLU A 44 -0.78 -26.79 -6.11
CA GLU A 44 0.48 -27.20 -5.47
C GLU A 44 1.06 -26.00 -4.74
N LYS A 45 1.46 -26.18 -3.48
CA LYS A 45 2.10 -25.15 -2.67
C LYS A 45 3.45 -25.62 -2.15
N GLU A 46 4.47 -24.82 -2.38
CA GLU A 46 5.79 -24.96 -1.78
C GLU A 46 6.04 -23.73 -0.90
N VAL A 47 6.29 -23.96 0.40
CA VAL A 47 6.47 -22.90 1.39
C VAL A 47 7.89 -22.94 1.94
N GLN A 48 8.57 -21.80 1.93
CA GLN A 48 9.91 -21.62 2.44
C GLN A 48 9.95 -20.46 3.44
N THR A 49 10.56 -20.68 4.60
CA THR A 49 10.94 -19.58 5.49
C THR A 49 12.20 -18.91 4.94
N ILE A 50 12.13 -17.61 4.64
CA ILE A 50 13.28 -16.83 4.13
C ILE A 50 14.13 -16.34 5.30
N THR A 51 13.47 -15.77 6.31
CA THR A 51 14.05 -15.35 7.58
C THR A 51 12.96 -15.31 8.64
N SER A 52 13.30 -15.00 9.90
CA SER A 52 12.31 -14.73 10.94
C SER A 52 11.37 -13.62 10.49
N GLY A 53 10.07 -13.89 10.45
CA GLY A 53 9.03 -12.93 10.04
C GLY A 53 8.80 -12.82 8.53
N VAL A 54 9.48 -13.60 7.68
CA VAL A 54 9.25 -13.59 6.22
C VAL A 54 9.14 -15.00 5.67
N ILE A 55 7.99 -15.30 5.07
CA ILE A 55 7.68 -16.58 4.43
C ILE A 55 7.42 -16.34 2.96
N TYR A 56 7.94 -17.23 2.12
CA TYR A 56 7.69 -17.27 0.69
C TYR A 56 6.88 -18.52 0.34
N GLU A 57 5.82 -18.36 -0.44
CA GLU A 57 5.00 -19.44 -0.99
C GLU A 57 5.03 -19.37 -2.51
N LYS A 58 5.41 -20.48 -3.16
CA LYS A 58 5.13 -20.73 -4.56
C LYS A 58 3.85 -21.53 -4.66
N ASN A 59 2.82 -20.95 -5.27
CA ASN A 59 1.50 -21.51 -5.41
C ASN A 59 1.17 -21.71 -6.89
N ARG A 60 1.14 -22.96 -7.33
CA ARG A 60 0.84 -23.33 -8.71
C ARG A 60 -0.59 -23.85 -8.80
N ARG A 61 -1.44 -23.14 -9.54
CA ARG A 61 -2.86 -23.47 -9.71
C ARG A 61 -3.13 -23.88 -11.15
N PHE A 62 -3.73 -25.05 -11.34
CA PHE A 62 -4.38 -25.38 -12.60
C PHE A 62 -5.82 -24.91 -12.54
N THR A 63 -6.20 -24.04 -13.46
CA THR A 63 -7.57 -23.52 -13.62
C THR A 63 -8.14 -23.98 -14.96
N GLN A 64 -9.43 -23.72 -15.21
CA GLN A 64 -10.01 -23.97 -16.53
C GLN A 64 -9.32 -23.18 -17.66
N ASP A 65 -8.72 -22.03 -17.35
CA ASP A 65 -8.01 -21.18 -18.31
C ASP A 65 -6.51 -21.55 -18.45
N GLY A 66 -6.04 -22.52 -17.67
CA GLY A 66 -4.66 -23.01 -17.70
C GLY A 66 -3.90 -22.87 -16.38
N TRP A 67 -2.58 -22.97 -16.47
CA TRP A 67 -1.69 -22.92 -15.31
C TRP A 67 -1.37 -21.48 -14.90
N LEU A 68 -1.46 -21.21 -13.60
CA LEU A 68 -1.05 -19.98 -12.94
C LEU A 68 0.04 -20.28 -11.92
N ASP A 69 1.20 -19.63 -12.07
CA ASP A 69 2.26 -19.63 -11.05
C ASP A 69 2.16 -18.33 -10.24
N ILE A 70 1.77 -18.46 -8.97
CA ILE A 70 1.55 -17.35 -8.04
C ILE A 70 2.67 -17.37 -6.99
N HIS A 71 3.30 -16.22 -6.79
CA HIS A 71 4.39 -16.04 -5.84
C HIS A 71 3.92 -15.12 -4.72
N VAL A 72 3.84 -15.64 -3.49
CA VAL A 72 3.35 -14.91 -2.33
C VAL A 72 4.46 -14.72 -1.32
N MET A 73 4.61 -13.51 -0.80
CA MET A 73 5.46 -13.21 0.34
C MET A 73 4.58 -12.76 1.49
N THR A 74 4.64 -13.50 2.60
CA THR A 74 3.96 -13.13 3.85
C THR A 74 4.98 -12.52 4.78
N ILE A 75 4.74 -11.28 5.18
CA ILE A 75 5.64 -10.48 6.00
C ILE A 75 4.94 -10.16 7.32
N ASP A 76 5.57 -10.56 8.42
CA ASP A 76 5.17 -10.16 9.76
C ASP A 76 5.74 -8.77 10.08
N MET A 77 4.88 -7.75 9.99
CA MET A 77 5.25 -6.36 10.26
C MET A 77 5.45 -6.06 11.76
N GLU A 78 5.08 -6.99 12.66
CA GLU A 78 5.34 -6.86 14.10
C GLU A 78 6.72 -7.42 14.50
N ASN A 79 7.37 -8.17 13.61
CA ASN A 79 8.71 -8.71 13.86
C ASN A 79 9.75 -7.58 13.86
N PRO A 80 10.48 -7.33 14.98
CA PRO A 80 11.42 -6.22 15.08
C PRO A 80 12.65 -6.35 14.17
N ASN A 81 12.87 -7.51 13.55
CA ASN A 81 13.96 -7.75 12.61
C ASN A 81 13.54 -7.59 11.14
N VAL A 82 12.30 -7.17 10.89
CA VAL A 82 11.73 -7.00 9.54
C VAL A 82 11.43 -5.53 9.32
N GLU A 83 11.95 -4.98 8.22
CA GLU A 83 11.63 -3.63 7.74
C GLU A 83 11.22 -3.71 6.27
N LEU A 84 10.18 -2.96 5.91
CA LEU A 84 9.77 -2.77 4.52
C LEU A 84 10.27 -1.42 4.01
N GLY A 85 11.00 -1.42 2.90
CA GLY A 85 11.56 -0.22 2.28
C GLY A 85 11.36 -0.19 0.78
N VAL A 86 11.53 1.00 0.20
CA VAL A 86 11.53 1.19 -1.25
C VAL A 86 12.89 0.82 -1.83
N LEU A 87 12.88 -0.07 -2.83
CA LEU A 87 14.05 -0.42 -3.63
C LEU A 87 14.14 0.52 -4.83
N ASP A 88 15.15 1.38 -4.83
CA ASP A 88 15.48 2.35 -5.87
C ASP A 88 16.98 2.32 -6.18
N SER A 89 17.36 2.86 -7.35
CA SER A 89 18.77 2.99 -7.69
C SER A 89 19.49 3.88 -6.69
N THR A 90 20.70 3.49 -6.29
CA THR A 90 21.61 4.32 -5.49
C THR A 90 22.44 5.28 -6.34
N GLN A 91 22.36 5.16 -7.67
CA GLN A 91 23.18 5.93 -8.60
C GLN A 91 22.49 7.22 -9.00
N GLU A 92 21.22 7.14 -9.40
CA GLU A 92 20.42 8.26 -9.86
C GLU A 92 18.93 7.99 -9.62
N PHE A 93 18.18 9.02 -9.24
CA PHE A 93 16.73 8.88 -9.04
C PHE A 93 16.04 8.50 -10.36
N GLY A 94 15.20 7.46 -10.31
CA GLY A 94 14.49 6.96 -11.48
C GLY A 94 15.34 6.11 -12.43
N LEU A 95 16.65 5.91 -12.17
CA LEU A 95 17.43 4.97 -12.96
C LEU A 95 16.84 3.57 -12.81
N ARG A 96 16.44 2.98 -13.94
CA ARG A 96 15.90 1.63 -14.00
C ARG A 96 17.03 0.63 -13.96
N GLU A 97 16.90 -0.32 -13.05
CA GLU A 97 17.80 -1.46 -12.88
C GLU A 97 16.97 -2.73 -12.66
N PRO A 98 17.48 -3.92 -12.98
CA PRO A 98 16.82 -5.16 -12.62
C PRO A 98 16.52 -5.21 -11.11
N LEU A 99 15.32 -5.65 -10.73
CA LEU A 99 14.90 -5.76 -9.32
C LEU A 99 15.89 -6.55 -8.47
N LYS A 100 16.47 -7.62 -9.05
CA LYS A 100 17.51 -8.42 -8.41
C LYS A 100 18.71 -7.57 -8.00
N ASP A 101 19.17 -6.69 -8.88
CA ASP A 101 20.35 -5.85 -8.63
C ASP A 101 20.02 -4.78 -7.58
N LEU A 102 18.81 -4.19 -7.63
CA LEU A 102 18.34 -3.26 -6.61
C LEU A 102 18.29 -3.91 -5.23
N ALA A 103 17.69 -5.10 -5.12
CA ALA A 103 17.62 -5.85 -3.88
C ALA A 103 19.02 -6.20 -3.34
N GLN A 104 19.91 -6.71 -4.19
CA GLN A 104 21.28 -7.06 -3.81
C GLN A 104 22.09 -5.85 -3.34
N LYS A 105 22.05 -4.74 -4.08
CA LYS A 105 22.77 -3.49 -3.71
C LYS A 105 22.31 -2.91 -2.38
N LYS A 106 21.03 -3.09 -2.04
CA LYS A 106 20.45 -2.66 -0.76
C LYS A 106 20.59 -3.68 0.36
N GLY A 107 21.09 -4.89 0.08
CA GLY A 107 21.14 -5.98 1.05
C GLY A 107 19.76 -6.49 1.47
N ALA A 108 18.73 -6.30 0.64
CA ALA A 108 17.38 -6.76 0.92
C ALA A 108 17.30 -8.29 0.77
N VAL A 109 16.65 -8.95 1.75
CA VAL A 109 16.47 -10.41 1.74
C VAL A 109 15.48 -10.87 0.66
N ALA A 110 14.59 -9.98 0.22
CA ALA A 110 13.66 -10.20 -0.88
C ALA A 110 13.11 -8.86 -1.40
N GLY A 111 12.46 -8.87 -2.57
CA GLY A 111 11.83 -7.68 -3.15
C GLY A 111 10.84 -8.01 -4.26
N ILE A 112 9.88 -7.12 -4.50
CA ILE A 112 8.90 -7.19 -5.58
C ILE A 112 8.94 -5.90 -6.41
N ASN A 113 8.46 -5.97 -7.66
CA ASN A 113 8.20 -4.76 -8.43
C ASN A 113 6.97 -4.04 -7.87
N ALA A 114 6.93 -2.71 -7.96
CA ALA A 114 5.91 -1.88 -7.32
C ALA A 114 5.22 -0.94 -8.32
N ASP A 115 5.51 0.37 -8.25
CA ASP A 115 4.82 1.40 -9.02
C ASP A 115 5.07 1.29 -10.53
N PHE A 116 4.16 1.88 -11.32
CA PHE A 116 4.36 2.05 -12.75
C PHE A 116 5.43 3.09 -13.02
N PHE A 117 6.14 2.94 -14.14
CA PHE A 117 7.15 3.89 -14.59
C PHE A 117 7.28 3.88 -16.12
N ASN A 118 7.85 4.95 -16.67
CA ASN A 118 7.99 5.09 -18.13
C ASN A 118 9.03 4.12 -18.72
N MET A 119 8.56 3.01 -19.29
CA MET A 119 9.43 1.99 -19.89
C MET A 119 10.23 2.45 -21.12
N SER A 120 9.83 3.55 -21.76
CA SER A 120 10.49 4.11 -22.95
C SER A 120 11.66 5.03 -22.61
N LYS A 121 11.93 5.30 -21.32
CA LYS A 121 12.98 6.22 -20.85
C LYS A 121 13.88 5.55 -19.83
N ASN A 122 15.12 6.00 -19.70
CA ASN A 122 16.00 5.62 -18.59
C ASN A 122 17.00 6.76 -18.33
N PRO A 123 16.95 7.47 -17.19
CA PRO A 123 16.03 7.31 -16.06
C PRO A 123 14.53 7.38 -16.42
N ALA A 124 13.70 6.66 -15.68
CA ALA A 124 12.25 6.61 -15.85
C ALA A 124 11.54 7.27 -14.67
N ASP A 125 10.57 8.14 -14.98
CA ASP A 125 9.72 8.74 -13.96
C ASP A 125 8.76 7.69 -13.38
N PRO A 126 8.74 7.47 -12.05
CA PRO A 126 7.69 6.67 -11.40
C PRO A 126 6.37 7.42 -11.52
N MET A 127 5.23 6.76 -11.77
CA MET A 127 3.97 7.46 -12.02
C MET A 127 3.32 8.00 -10.74
N GLY A 128 3.44 7.26 -9.65
CA GLY A 128 2.84 7.55 -8.36
C GLY A 128 3.73 8.33 -7.40
N LEU A 129 3.33 8.26 -6.13
CA LEU A 129 4.07 8.79 -4.99
C LEU A 129 5.20 7.83 -4.62
N VAL A 130 6.40 8.37 -4.43
CA VAL A 130 7.52 7.65 -3.80
C VAL A 130 7.84 8.32 -2.47
N VAL A 131 7.77 7.55 -1.38
CA VAL A 131 8.20 7.98 -0.04
C VAL A 131 9.29 7.06 0.46
N LYS A 132 10.35 7.64 1.01
CA LYS A 132 11.47 6.91 1.60
C LYS A 132 11.93 7.62 2.85
N ASN A 133 12.10 6.87 3.94
CA ASN A 133 12.54 7.37 5.24
C ASN A 133 11.69 8.58 5.72
N GLY A 134 10.36 8.49 5.53
CA GLY A 134 9.42 9.55 5.88
C GLY A 134 9.48 10.81 5.01
N ARG A 135 10.25 10.81 3.91
CA ARG A 135 10.38 11.95 3.00
C ARG A 135 9.83 11.60 1.61
N ILE A 136 9.06 12.52 1.04
CA ILE A 136 8.64 12.44 -0.36
C ILE A 136 9.91 12.49 -1.23
N GLN A 137 10.11 11.45 -2.02
CA GLN A 137 11.18 11.36 -3.00
C GLN A 137 10.72 11.82 -4.37
N GLY A 138 9.44 11.63 -4.69
CA GLY A 138 8.84 12.16 -5.91
C GLY A 138 7.33 12.05 -5.89
N VAL A 139 6.63 13.03 -6.45
CA VAL A 139 5.16 12.97 -6.67
C VAL A 139 4.75 13.91 -7.81
N ASN A 140 3.74 13.53 -8.60
CA ASN A 140 3.12 14.43 -9.57
C ASN A 140 2.20 15.43 -8.84
N ASN A 141 2.19 16.69 -9.27
CA ASN A 141 1.13 17.59 -8.82
C ASN A 141 -0.21 17.11 -9.37
N TYR A 142 -1.29 17.44 -8.68
CA TYR A 142 -2.65 17.04 -9.04
C TYR A 142 -2.89 15.52 -9.06
N ALA A 143 -2.01 14.72 -8.44
CA ALA A 143 -2.25 13.29 -8.26
C ALA A 143 -3.57 13.07 -7.52
N ASN A 144 -4.44 12.25 -8.12
CA ASN A 144 -5.80 11.95 -7.64
C ASN A 144 -6.69 13.19 -7.37
N TYR A 145 -6.43 14.34 -8.04
CA TYR A 145 -7.06 15.62 -7.70
C TYR A 145 -8.59 15.62 -7.85
N ASN A 146 -9.09 15.27 -9.04
CA ASN A 146 -10.54 15.28 -9.31
C ASN A 146 -11.20 13.90 -9.10
N GLN A 147 -10.41 12.84 -9.06
CA GLN A 147 -10.90 11.46 -8.95
C GLN A 147 -9.81 10.53 -8.43
N ASN A 148 -10.23 9.41 -7.85
CA ASN A 148 -9.33 8.34 -7.44
C ASN A 148 -8.89 7.55 -8.68
N TYR A 149 -7.59 7.57 -8.98
CA TYR A 149 -7.02 6.88 -10.13
C TYR A 149 -5.91 5.92 -9.72
N ASN A 150 -4.88 6.41 -9.01
CA ASN A 150 -3.76 5.59 -8.57
C ASN A 150 -3.86 5.36 -7.06
N ALA A 151 -4.13 4.13 -6.65
CA ALA A 151 -4.03 3.72 -5.26
C ALA A 151 -2.56 3.74 -4.81
N SER A 152 -2.32 4.05 -3.55
CA SER A 152 -1.00 4.07 -2.93
C SER A 152 -0.97 3.08 -1.78
N PHE A 153 0.07 2.25 -1.73
CA PHE A 153 0.39 1.45 -0.56
C PHE A 153 1.40 2.21 0.31
N PHE A 154 1.14 2.30 1.60
CA PHE A 154 2.06 2.93 2.55
C PHE A 154 1.99 2.25 3.92
N VAL A 155 3.10 2.31 4.65
CA VAL A 155 3.20 1.81 6.02
C VAL A 155 3.32 3.02 6.95
N HIS A 156 2.39 3.13 7.90
CA HIS A 156 2.43 4.18 8.91
C HIS A 156 3.57 3.93 9.91
N GLN A 157 4.00 4.97 10.64
CA GLN A 157 5.14 4.89 11.58
C GLN A 157 4.96 3.84 12.69
N ASN A 158 3.73 3.40 12.96
CA ASN A 158 3.42 2.33 13.91
C ASN A 158 3.43 0.92 13.29
N GLY A 159 3.87 0.77 12.03
CA GLY A 159 3.93 -0.51 11.31
C GLY A 159 2.64 -0.92 10.60
N SER A 160 1.53 -0.17 10.76
CA SER A 160 0.26 -0.51 10.11
C SER A 160 0.30 -0.23 8.60
N PRO A 161 0.01 -1.22 7.73
CA PRO A 161 -0.08 -1.02 6.29
C PRO A 161 -1.44 -0.47 5.88
N PHE A 162 -1.47 0.38 4.86
CA PHE A 162 -2.67 0.98 4.29
C PHE A 162 -2.61 0.99 2.77
N ILE A 163 -3.79 0.91 2.15
CA ILE A 163 -3.99 1.20 0.73
C ILE A 163 -5.05 2.29 0.65
N ASP A 164 -4.70 3.44 0.08
CA ASP A 164 -5.63 4.56 -0.10
C ASP A 164 -5.22 5.45 -1.29
N PHE A 165 -6.09 6.36 -1.68
CA PHE A 165 -5.87 7.33 -2.75
C PHE A 165 -5.37 8.65 -2.17
N LEU A 166 -4.04 8.79 -2.09
CA LEU A 166 -3.41 10.03 -1.64
C LEU A 166 -3.57 11.13 -2.69
N ARG A 167 -3.99 12.32 -2.26
CA ARG A 167 -4.21 13.49 -3.12
C ARG A 167 -3.15 14.54 -2.91
N PHE A 168 -2.59 15.06 -3.99
CA PHE A 168 -1.52 16.04 -3.94
C PHE A 168 -1.88 17.31 -4.69
N TYR A 169 -1.65 18.44 -4.02
CA TYR A 169 -1.77 19.77 -4.56
C TYR A 169 -0.59 20.61 -4.09
N MET A 170 0.27 20.97 -5.04
CA MET A 170 1.54 21.61 -4.77
C MET A 170 1.59 22.96 -5.47
N LYS A 171 1.73 24.00 -4.66
CA LYS A 171 1.86 25.39 -5.08
C LYS A 171 3.05 26.03 -4.41
N PHE A 172 3.71 26.91 -5.14
CA PHE A 172 4.72 27.80 -4.59
C PHE A 172 4.11 29.19 -4.42
N TYR A 173 4.10 29.71 -3.19
CA TYR A 173 3.55 31.01 -2.86
C TYR A 173 4.66 32.04 -2.64
N ASN A 174 4.43 33.29 -3.07
CA ASN A 174 5.21 34.42 -2.61
C ASN A 174 4.62 35.00 -1.31
N GLY A 175 5.28 36.00 -0.71
CA GLY A 175 4.82 36.65 0.53
C GLY A 175 3.53 37.47 0.42
N ASN A 176 2.96 37.60 -0.79
CA ASN A 176 1.74 38.36 -1.08
C ASN A 176 0.62 37.43 -1.62
N ASP A 177 0.62 36.14 -1.25
CA ASP A 177 -0.36 35.12 -1.65
C ASP A 177 -0.50 34.85 -3.16
N SER A 178 0.38 35.42 -3.99
CA SER A 178 0.48 35.04 -5.40
C SER A 178 1.18 33.69 -5.52
N HIS A 179 0.72 32.83 -6.42
CA HIS A 179 1.26 31.48 -6.55
C HIS A 179 1.50 31.04 -7.99
N ILE A 180 2.38 30.05 -8.11
CA ILE A 180 2.52 29.21 -9.30
C ILE A 180 2.30 27.76 -8.92
N ASP A 181 1.74 27.00 -9.84
CA ASP A 181 1.59 25.56 -9.69
C ASP A 181 2.93 24.87 -9.97
N LEU A 182 3.30 23.92 -9.13
CA LEU A 182 4.43 23.04 -9.41
C LEU A 182 3.97 21.95 -10.38
N HIS A 183 4.84 21.49 -11.28
CA HIS A 183 4.53 20.30 -12.08
C HIS A 183 4.55 19.02 -11.20
N GLY A 184 5.53 18.94 -10.31
CA GLY A 184 5.73 17.82 -9.40
C GLY A 184 7.01 17.99 -8.58
N PHE A 185 7.26 17.06 -7.67
CA PHE A 185 8.53 16.95 -6.95
C PHE A 185 9.37 15.83 -7.57
N ASN A 186 10.65 16.12 -7.85
CA ASN A 186 11.62 15.21 -8.48
C ASN A 186 11.02 14.40 -9.63
N ARG A 187 10.69 15.12 -10.72
CA ARG A 187 10.10 14.54 -11.92
C ARG A 187 11.09 14.58 -13.06
N ILE A 188 11.22 13.47 -13.77
CA ILE A 188 12.09 13.39 -14.94
C ILE A 188 11.37 14.03 -16.12
N THR A 189 11.61 15.32 -16.34
CA THR A 189 11.07 16.09 -17.46
C THR A 189 12.02 16.02 -18.64
N HIS A 190 11.51 15.68 -19.82
CA HIS A 190 12.22 15.88 -21.09
C HIS A 190 11.40 16.89 -21.89
N PHE A 191 11.96 18.07 -22.10
CA PHE A 191 11.49 19.04 -23.09
C PHE A 191 11.97 18.64 -24.49
#